data_AF-A0A8I0PAU6-F1
#
_entry.id   AF-A0A8I0PAU6-F1
#
_cell.length_a   1.000
_cell.length_b   1.000
_cell.length_c   1.000
_cell.angle_alpha   90.00
_cell.angle_beta   90.00
_cell.angle_gamma   90.00
#
_symmetry.space_group_name_H-M   'P 1'
#
loop_
_entity.id
_entity.type
_entity.pdbx_description
1 polymer ?
#
loop_
_entity_poly.entity_id
_entity_poly.type
_entity_poly.pdbx_seq_one_letter_code
_entity_poly.pdbx_strand_id
1 'polypeptide(L)'
;MEGQGRCGLHPVPLAEAWDSGGWRWTKAERVAYANNLDVEHHLIAVTPRSNRQKADKDVTQWLPIEPARCRYVTEWVAVKRDNQLSVDESERQTLIDLPSQCPAEVA
;
A
#
# COMPACT_ATOMS: atom_id res chain seq x y z
N MET A 1 24.70 -17.41 -1.28
CA MET A 1 23.81 -17.25 -0.11
C MET A 1 23.32 -15.81 -0.10
N GLU A 2 22.32 -15.48 -0.92
CA GLU A 2 21.64 -14.18 -0.82
C GLU A 2 20.74 -14.24 0.41
N GLY A 3 21.07 -13.45 1.43
CA GLY A 3 20.21 -13.29 2.59
C GLY A 3 18.86 -12.78 2.13
N GLN A 4 17.83 -13.62 2.28
CA GLN A 4 16.43 -13.26 2.02
C GLN A 4 15.90 -12.33 3.13
N GLY A 5 16.67 -11.29 3.48
CA GLY A 5 16.25 -10.31 4.47
C GLY A 5 14.95 -9.70 4.00
N ARG A 6 13.85 -9.95 4.72
CA ARG A 6 12.56 -9.36 4.42
C ARG A 6 12.50 -7.96 5.04
N CYS A 7 12.02 -6.99 4.28
CA CYS A 7 11.72 -5.66 4.76
C CYS A 7 10.21 -5.54 4.98
N GLY A 8 9.80 -4.81 6.01
CA GLY A 8 8.44 -4.29 6.11
C GLY A 8 8.24 -3.18 5.08
N LEU A 9 7.10 -3.20 4.40
CA LEU A 9 6.69 -2.20 3.43
C LEU A 9 5.29 -1.74 3.79
N HIS A 10 5.09 -0.42 3.87
CA HIS A 10 3.75 0.16 3.93
C HIS A 10 3.13 0.10 2.53
N PRO A 11 1.99 -0.58 2.33
CA PRO A 11 1.34 -0.59 1.02
C PRO A 11 1.09 0.84 0.55
N VAL A 12 0.39 1.65 1.35
CA VAL A 12 0.28 3.11 1.15
C VAL A 12 1.47 3.80 1.86
N PRO A 13 2.45 4.34 1.12
CA PRO A 13 3.65 4.93 1.72
C PRO A 13 3.32 6.24 2.45
N LEU A 14 4.21 6.68 3.35
CA LEU A 14 3.97 7.85 4.20
C LEU A 14 3.74 9.15 3.41
N ALA A 15 4.44 9.33 2.29
CA ALA A 15 4.27 10.49 1.41
C ALA A 15 2.87 10.49 0.75
N GLU A 16 2.49 9.35 0.18
CA GLU A 16 1.15 9.15 -0.39
C GLU A 16 0.03 9.36 0.66
N ALA A 17 0.20 8.84 1.87
CA ALA A 17 -0.76 9.04 2.94
C ALA A 17 -0.89 10.53 3.31
N TRP A 18 0.21 11.28 3.29
CA TRP A 18 0.20 12.72 3.51
C TRP A 18 -0.58 13.46 2.42
N ASP A 19 -0.29 13.17 1.15
CA ASP A 19 -0.94 13.79 -0.01
C ASP A 19 -2.43 13.43 -0.09
N SER A 20 -2.79 12.25 0.41
CA SER A 20 -4.17 11.76 0.50
C SER A 20 -4.98 12.29 1.71
N GLY A 21 -4.51 13.35 2.38
CA GLY A 21 -5.22 13.99 3.48
C GLY A 21 -4.62 13.76 4.88
N GLY A 22 -3.60 12.90 4.98
CA GLY A 22 -2.86 12.66 6.22
C GLY A 22 -2.12 13.90 6.75
N TRP A 23 -2.00 14.96 5.94
CA TRP A 23 -1.50 16.26 6.40
C TRP A 23 -2.35 16.90 7.52
N ARG A 24 -3.61 16.49 7.66
CA ARG A 24 -4.52 16.96 8.71
C ARG A 24 -4.30 16.25 10.05
N TRP A 25 -3.59 15.13 10.05
CA TRP A 25 -3.36 14.34 11.23
C TRP A 25 -2.48 15.07 12.24
N THR A 26 -2.81 14.89 13.51
CA THR A 26 -1.94 15.22 14.62
C THR A 26 -0.62 14.44 14.52
N LYS A 27 0.39 14.89 15.27
CA LYS A 27 1.65 14.15 15.38
C LYS A 27 1.42 12.72 15.90
N ALA A 28 0.50 12.52 16.83
CA ALA A 28 0.21 11.22 17.42
C ALA A 28 -0.38 10.26 16.39
N GLU A 29 -1.35 10.71 15.59
CA GLU A 29 -1.94 9.91 14.50
C GLU A 29 -0.91 9.53 13.43
N ARG A 30 -0.01 10.45 13.05
CA ARG A 30 1.09 10.13 12.11
C ARG A 30 2.03 9.06 12.63
N VAL A 31 2.37 9.12 13.92
CA VAL A 31 3.21 8.12 14.57
C VAL A 31 2.46 6.78 14.65
N ALA A 32 1.17 6.80 14.97
CA ALA A 32 0.35 5.59 14.99
C ALA A 32 0.31 4.93 13.61
N TYR A 33 0.04 5.69 12.54
CA TYR A 33 0.02 5.17 11.17
C TYR A 33 1.37 4.53 10.77
N ALA A 34 2.48 5.23 11.01
CA ALA A 34 3.82 4.76 10.65
C ALA A 34 4.29 3.52 11.42
N ASN A 35 3.69 3.25 12.59
CA ASN A 35 4.10 2.15 13.48
C ASN A 35 2.99 1.13 13.72
N ASN A 36 1.90 1.16 12.93
CA ASN A 36 0.78 0.25 13.12
C ASN A 36 1.19 -1.19 12.74
N LEU A 37 1.39 -2.04 13.75
CA LEU A 37 1.66 -3.48 13.59
C LEU A 37 0.41 -4.33 13.85
N ASP A 38 -0.66 -3.72 14.38
CA ASP A 38 -1.87 -4.42 14.81
C ASP A 38 -2.80 -4.74 13.64
N VAL A 39 -2.61 -4.06 12.51
CA VAL A 39 -3.41 -4.22 11.30
C VAL A 39 -2.57 -4.91 10.21
N GLU A 40 -2.96 -6.12 9.83
CA GLU A 40 -2.18 -6.98 8.91
C GLU A 40 -1.81 -6.29 7.59
N HIS A 41 -2.68 -5.43 7.07
CA HIS A 41 -2.49 -4.75 5.78
C HIS A 41 -1.72 -3.42 5.87
N HIS A 42 -1.26 -2.98 7.06
CA HIS A 42 -0.43 -1.77 7.19
C HIS A 42 1.06 -2.02 6.88
N LEU A 43 1.53 -3.27 7.01
CA LEU A 43 2.91 -3.66 6.75
C LEU A 43 2.98 -5.05 6.14
N ILE A 44 3.51 -5.13 4.92
CA ILE A 44 3.73 -6.39 4.22
C ILE A 44 5.21 -6.74 4.14
N ALA A 45 5.52 -8.03 4.21
CA ALA A 45 6.89 -8.52 4.12
C ALA A 45 7.30 -8.68 2.64
N VAL A 46 8.29 -7.89 2.21
CA VAL A 46 8.79 -7.89 0.81
C VAL A 46 10.30 -8.06 0.76
N THR A 47 10.83 -8.27 -0.45
CA THR A 47 12.28 -8.22 -0.65
C THR A 47 12.81 -6.78 -0.55
N PRO A 48 14.09 -6.57 -0.21
CA PRO A 48 14.69 -5.24 -0.17
C PRO A 48 14.69 -4.58 -1.56
N ARG A 49 14.76 -5.38 -2.63
CA ARG A 49 14.67 -4.91 -4.02
C ARG A 49 13.29 -4.33 -4.29
N SER A 50 12.22 -5.05 -3.97
CA SER A 50 10.84 -4.58 -4.15
C SER A 50 10.58 -3.30 -3.35
N ASN A 51 11.06 -3.25 -2.09
CA ASN A 51 10.91 -2.06 -1.25
C ASN A 51 11.58 -0.82 -1.85
N ARG A 52 12.81 -0.96 -2.36
CA ARG A 52 13.52 0.13 -3.05
C ARG A 52 12.86 0.52 -4.38
N GLN A 53 12.33 -0.44 -5.13
CA GLN A 53 11.66 -0.17 -6.40
C GLN A 53 10.36 0.61 -6.21
N LYS A 54 9.58 0.24 -5.18
CA LYS A 54 8.36 0.95 -4.83
C LYS A 54 8.66 2.37 -4.37
N ALA A 55 9.54 2.55 -3.38
CA ALA A 55 9.75 3.85 -2.74
C ALA A 55 8.42 4.46 -2.27
N ASP A 56 8.14 5.71 -2.64
CA ASP A 56 6.93 6.48 -2.34
C ASP A 56 5.84 6.36 -3.40
N LYS A 57 6.03 5.52 -4.43
CA LYS A 57 5.09 5.35 -5.52
C LYS A 57 3.74 4.78 -5.08
N ASP A 58 2.71 5.26 -5.77
CA ASP A 58 1.35 4.76 -5.73
C ASP A 58 1.14 3.55 -6.65
N VAL A 59 -0.09 3.05 -6.70
CA VAL A 59 -0.50 1.94 -7.57
C VAL A 59 -0.47 2.27 -9.07
N THR A 60 -0.49 3.55 -9.44
CA THR A 60 -0.42 3.97 -10.85
C THR A 60 1.01 3.90 -11.38
N GLN A 61 1.99 4.09 -10.50
CA GLN A 61 3.41 4.14 -10.83
C GLN A 61 4.15 2.82 -10.56
N TRP A 62 3.67 2.03 -9.59
CA TRP A 62 4.31 0.75 -9.25
C TRP A 62 3.31 -0.26 -8.70
N LEU A 63 3.42 -1.49 -9.22
CA LEU A 63 2.74 -2.67 -8.71
C LEU A 63 3.75 -3.80 -8.51
N PRO A 64 3.53 -4.71 -7.54
CA PRO A 64 4.35 -5.89 -7.42
C PRO A 64 4.21 -6.78 -8.67
N ILE A 65 5.11 -7.75 -8.81
CA ILE A 65 4.98 -8.77 -9.86
C ILE A 65 3.84 -9.73 -9.50
N GLU A 66 3.21 -10.33 -10.51
CA GLU A 66 2.25 -11.41 -10.30
C GLU A 66 2.89 -12.58 -9.53
N PRO A 67 2.13 -13.30 -8.69
CA PRO A 67 0.67 -13.19 -8.48
C PRO A 67 0.25 -12.21 -7.38
N ALA A 68 1.15 -11.34 -6.90
CA ALA A 68 0.90 -10.54 -5.69
C ALA A 68 0.01 -9.29 -5.92
N ARG A 69 -0.31 -8.94 -7.17
CA ARG A 69 -0.98 -7.66 -7.49
C ARG A 69 -2.37 -7.54 -6.91
N CYS A 70 -3.17 -8.59 -7.03
CA CYS A 70 -4.54 -8.62 -6.56
C CYS A 70 -4.63 -8.36 -5.05
N ARG A 71 -3.91 -9.17 -4.26
CA ARG A 71 -3.83 -8.99 -2.81
C ARG A 71 -3.33 -7.59 -2.45
N TYR A 72 -2.30 -7.11 -3.14
CA TYR A 72 -1.68 -5.81 -2.86
C TYR A 72 -2.67 -4.64 -3.07
N VAL A 73 -3.47 -4.68 -4.14
CA VAL A 73 -4.51 -3.66 -4.40
C VAL A 73 -5.65 -3.73 -3.38
N THR A 74 -6.05 -4.93 -2.96
CA THR A 74 -7.06 -5.10 -1.91
C THR A 74 -6.55 -4.53 -0.57
N GLU A 75 -5.30 -4.80 -0.20
CA GLU A 75 -4.65 -4.23 0.99
C GLU A 75 -4.54 -2.71 0.89
N TRP A 76 -4.20 -2.17 -0.28
CA TRP A 76 -4.16 -0.73 -0.53
C TRP A 76 -5.52 -0.05 -0.27
N VAL A 77 -6.60 -0.61 -0.81
CA VAL A 77 -7.97 -0.11 -0.57
C VAL A 77 -8.33 -0.18 0.91
N ALA A 78 -7.97 -1.27 1.60
CA ALA A 78 -8.21 -1.41 3.04
C ALA A 78 -7.49 -0.31 3.84
N VAL A 79 -6.20 -0.05 3.58
CA VAL A 79 -5.45 1.04 4.23
C VAL A 79 -6.12 2.39 3.98
N LYS A 80 -6.44 2.72 2.72
CA LYS A 80 -7.05 4.02 2.38
C LYS A 80 -8.38 4.21 3.10
N ARG A 81 -9.25 3.18 3.10
CA ARG A 81 -10.55 3.19 3.77
C ARG A 81 -10.40 3.37 5.30
N ASP A 82 -9.58 2.54 5.94
CA ASP A 82 -9.49 2.48 7.40
C ASP A 82 -8.89 3.77 7.97
N ASN A 83 -8.09 4.49 7.18
CA ASN A 83 -7.47 5.76 7.55
C ASN A 83 -8.15 7.00 6.94
N GLN A 84 -9.30 6.83 6.27
CA GLN A 84 -10.07 7.91 5.64
C GLN A 84 -9.24 8.78 4.67
N LEU A 85 -8.34 8.13 3.93
CA LEU A 85 -7.49 8.77 2.93
C LEU A 85 -8.22 8.89 1.60
N SER A 86 -8.04 10.01 0.91
CA SER A 86 -8.58 10.22 -0.43
C SER A 86 -7.83 9.38 -1.47
N VAL A 87 -8.49 9.20 -2.61
CA VAL A 87 -7.94 8.54 -3.80
C VAL A 87 -8.11 9.51 -4.97
N ASP A 88 -7.05 9.74 -5.74
CA ASP A 88 -7.15 10.58 -6.95
C ASP A 88 -7.76 9.82 -8.13
N GLU A 89 -8.05 10.51 -9.24
CA GLU A 89 -8.77 9.89 -10.36
C GLU A 89 -7.96 8.77 -11.03
N SER A 90 -6.65 8.94 -11.19
CA SER A 90 -5.79 7.92 -11.81
C SER A 90 -5.62 6.70 -10.91
N GLU A 91 -5.48 6.93 -9.62
CA GLU A 91 -5.43 5.90 -8.59
C GLU A 91 -6.75 5.13 -8.59
N ARG A 92 -7.89 5.84 -8.58
CA ARG A 92 -9.23 5.26 -8.60
C ARG A 92 -9.45 4.36 -9.80
N GLN A 93 -9.04 4.78 -11.00
CA GLN A 93 -9.17 3.96 -12.20
C GLN A 93 -8.38 2.65 -12.07
N THR A 94 -7.15 2.73 -11.54
CA THR A 94 -6.30 1.54 -11.29
C THR A 94 -6.94 0.59 -10.27
N LEU A 95 -7.53 1.14 -9.21
CA LEU A 95 -8.21 0.37 -8.16
C LEU A 95 -9.54 -0.25 -8.61
N ILE A 96 -10.11 0.17 -9.76
CA ILE A 96 -11.30 -0.44 -10.37
C ILE A 96 -10.90 -1.49 -11.40
N ASP A 97 -9.96 -1.17 -12.28
CA ASP A 97 -9.62 -2.02 -13.43
C ASP A 97 -8.84 -3.26 -13.02
N LEU A 98 -7.90 -3.15 -12.07
CA LEU A 98 -7.04 -4.27 -11.71
C LEU A 98 -7.81 -5.38 -10.98
N PRO A 99 -8.64 -5.11 -9.95
CA PRO A 99 -9.42 -6.15 -9.29
C PRO A 99 -10.38 -6.90 -10.21
N SER A 100 -10.87 -6.27 -11.28
CA SER A 100 -11.73 -6.93 -12.28
C SER A 100 -11.05 -8.09 -13.03
N GLN A 101 -9.72 -8.12 -12.99
CA GLN A 101 -8.87 -9.13 -13.64
C GLN A 101 -8.36 -10.18 -12.64
N CYS A 102 -8.71 -10.06 -11.36
CA CYS A 102 -8.26 -10.94 -10.30
C CYS A 102 -9.14 -12.18 -10.16
N PRO A 103 -8.57 -13.34 -9.74
CA PRO A 103 -9.37 -14.50 -9.39
C PRO A 103 -10.37 -14.17 -8.27
N ALA A 104 -11.57 -14.75 -8.33
CA ALA A 104 -12.67 -14.44 -7.40
C ALA A 104 -12.37 -14.69 -5.91
N GLU A 105 -11.32 -15.45 -5.59
CA GLU A 105 -10.89 -15.75 -4.21
C GLU A 105 -10.05 -14.63 -3.58
N VAL A 106 -9.53 -13.70 -4.39
CA VAL A 106 -8.65 -12.59 -3.97
C VAL A 106 -9.21 -11.20 -4.31
N ALA A 107 -10.43 -11.15 -4.86
CA ALA A 107 -11.15 -9.93 -5.25
C ALA A 107 -12.01 -9.38 -4.11
#